data_AF-B3SW03-F1
#
_entry.id   AF-B3SW03-F1
#
_cell.length_a   1.000
_cell.length_b   1.000
_cell.length_c   1.000
_cell.angle_alpha   90.00
_cell.angle_beta   90.00
_cell.angle_gamma   90.00
#
_symmetry.space_group_name_H-M   'P 1'
#
loop_
_entity.id
_entity.type
_entity.pdbx_description
1 polymer ?
#
loop_
_entity_poly.entity_id
_entity_poly.type
_entity_poly.pdbx_seq_one_letter_code
_entity_poly.pdbx_strand_id
1 'polypeptide(L)'
;PYKTLASLPGMDLHYISWRNTKEENTITHPDRTWEQGGIAHLEKEEQERILASKDVPRHLCCRNPEWLFRIYQDTLVDIPSFLEILKEGMKTKPSFKKSKLASTVHPGRVREPQCQTSVQTTNEAKLTVSWQIPWNLKYLKVREVKYEVWIQ
;
A
#
# COMPACT_ATOMS: atom_id res chain seq x y z
N PRO A 1 1.93 1.60 4.71
CA PRO A 1 2.72 1.95 3.49
C PRO A 1 3.53 3.25 3.63
N TYR A 2 2.95 4.31 4.22
CA TYR A 2 3.59 5.63 4.32
C TYR A 2 4.93 5.64 5.09
N LYS A 3 5.04 4.92 6.22
CA LYS A 3 6.30 4.78 6.96
C LYS A 3 7.45 4.25 6.08
N THR A 4 7.15 3.24 5.26
CA THR A 4 8.12 2.64 4.33
C THR A 4 8.50 3.63 3.23
N LEU A 5 7.53 4.37 2.68
CA LEU A 5 7.79 5.40 1.68
C LEU A 5 8.70 6.49 2.24
N ALA A 6 8.41 7.01 3.44
CA ALA A 6 9.23 8.04 4.08
C ALA A 6 10.67 7.59 4.35
N SER A 7 10.91 6.28 4.52
CA SER A 7 12.28 5.73 4.68
C SER A 7 13.06 5.55 3.38
N LEU A 8 12.45 5.76 2.21
CA LEU A 8 13.16 5.61 0.93
C LEU A 8 14.20 6.73 0.76
N PRO A 9 15.37 6.42 0.18
CA PRO A 9 16.40 7.41 -0.09
C PRO A 9 15.87 8.57 -0.94
N GLY A 10 16.16 9.80 -0.53
CA GLY A 10 15.79 11.02 -1.28
C GLY A 10 14.34 11.47 -1.14
N MET A 11 13.52 10.83 -0.29
CA MET A 11 12.15 11.31 -0.01
C MET A 11 12.13 12.53 0.90
N ASP A 12 13.13 12.69 1.77
CA ASP A 12 13.25 13.82 2.71
C ASP A 12 11.98 14.03 3.57
N LEU A 13 11.39 12.92 4.03
CA LEU A 13 10.19 12.93 4.86
C LEU A 13 10.50 12.45 6.28
N HIS A 14 10.03 13.20 7.27
CA HIS A 14 9.98 12.75 8.65
C HIS A 14 8.61 12.12 8.93
N TYR A 15 8.58 10.80 9.17
CA TYR A 15 7.34 10.09 9.46
C TYR A 15 7.11 10.00 10.96
N ILE A 16 5.95 10.48 11.39
CA ILE A 16 5.38 10.29 12.72
C ILE A 16 3.95 9.76 12.55
N SER A 17 3.52 8.89 13.44
CA SER A 17 2.16 8.33 13.41
C SER A 17 1.39 8.72 14.67
N TRP A 18 0.19 9.25 14.49
CA TRP A 18 -0.84 9.32 15.52
C TRP A 18 -1.83 8.16 15.33
N ARG A 19 -2.38 7.64 16.43
CA ARG A 19 -3.38 6.57 16.42
C ARG A 19 -4.52 6.97 17.36
N ASN A 20 -5.75 6.82 16.89
CA ASN A 20 -6.92 6.90 17.76
C ASN A 20 -6.90 5.72 18.75
N THR A 21 -6.95 6.02 20.05
CA THR A 21 -6.99 5.04 21.14
C THR A 21 -8.40 4.86 21.72
N LYS A 22 -9.35 5.73 21.36
CA LYS A 22 -10.71 5.76 21.85
C LYS A 22 -11.65 5.13 20.82
N GLU A 23 -12.17 3.95 21.10
CA GLU A 23 -13.00 3.19 20.14
C GLU A 23 -14.26 3.98 19.76
N GLU A 24 -14.84 4.70 20.72
CA GLU A 24 -15.99 5.60 20.57
C GLU A 24 -15.77 6.74 19.56
N ASN A 25 -14.51 7.09 19.26
CA ASN A 25 -14.18 8.10 18.27
C ASN A 25 -14.14 7.52 16.84
N THR A 26 -14.30 6.22 16.66
CA THR A 26 -14.29 5.56 15.35
C THR A 26 -15.71 5.48 14.81
N ILE A 27 -15.95 6.11 13.65
CA ILE A 27 -17.26 6.12 13.00
C ILE A 27 -17.17 5.27 11.73
N THR A 28 -17.93 4.18 11.70
CA THR A 28 -17.95 3.22 10.60
C THR A 28 -19.16 3.44 9.69
N HIS A 29 -19.02 3.01 8.43
CA HIS A 29 -20.05 3.19 7.40
C HIS A 29 -20.23 1.91 6.56
N PRO A 30 -20.75 0.82 7.16
CA PRO A 30 -20.82 -0.49 6.50
C PRO A 30 -21.70 -0.51 5.25
N ASP A 31 -22.65 0.41 5.14
CA ASP A 31 -23.63 0.49 4.05
C ASP A 31 -23.17 1.34 2.86
N ARG A 32 -21.97 1.92 2.90
CA ARG A 32 -21.41 2.65 1.76
C ARG A 32 -21.14 1.71 0.57
N THR A 33 -20.76 2.28 -0.57
CA THR A 33 -20.25 1.51 -1.70
C THR A 33 -18.96 0.77 -1.33
N TRP A 34 -18.67 -0.34 -2.00
CA TRP A 34 -17.46 -1.13 -1.70
C TRP A 34 -16.18 -0.33 -1.93
N GLU A 35 -16.17 0.57 -2.92
CA GLU A 35 -15.06 1.50 -3.19
C GLU A 35 -14.80 2.48 -2.04
N GLN A 36 -15.82 2.75 -1.23
CA GLN A 36 -15.79 3.62 -0.06
C GLN A 36 -15.79 2.83 1.27
N GLY A 37 -15.40 1.55 1.21
CA GLY A 37 -15.22 0.71 2.39
C GLY A 37 -16.50 0.09 2.96
N GLY A 38 -17.64 0.19 2.26
CA GLY A 38 -18.82 -0.54 2.68
C GLY A 38 -18.66 -2.05 2.53
N ILE A 39 -19.23 -2.80 3.47
CA ILE A 39 -19.07 -4.26 3.60
C ILE A 39 -20.41 -5.01 3.46
N ALA A 40 -21.53 -4.31 3.28
CA ALA A 40 -22.85 -4.92 3.16
C ALA A 40 -22.98 -5.95 2.01
N HIS A 41 -22.10 -5.89 1.01
CA HIS A 41 -22.04 -6.80 -0.13
C HIS A 41 -21.35 -8.15 0.18
N LEU A 42 -20.71 -8.29 1.35
CA LEU A 42 -20.00 -9.51 1.77
C LEU A 42 -20.93 -10.47 2.50
N GLU A 43 -20.52 -11.73 2.61
CA GLU A 43 -21.19 -12.70 3.47
C GLU A 43 -21.19 -12.25 4.94
N LYS A 44 -22.22 -12.64 5.69
CA LYS A 44 -22.44 -12.15 7.05
C LYS A 44 -21.28 -12.48 7.98
N GLU A 45 -20.71 -13.67 7.87
CA GLU A 45 -19.56 -14.10 8.67
C GLU A 45 -18.34 -13.21 8.43
N GLU A 46 -18.12 -12.79 7.18
CA GLU A 46 -17.01 -11.91 6.81
C GLU A 46 -17.25 -10.48 7.32
N GLN A 47 -18.49 -9.99 7.27
CA GLN A 47 -18.85 -8.70 7.86
C GLN A 47 -18.58 -8.69 9.36
N GLU A 48 -19.03 -9.71 10.09
CA GLU A 48 -18.81 -9.84 11.53
C GLU A 48 -17.32 -9.93 11.89
N ARG A 49 -16.54 -10.68 11.11
CA ARG A 49 -15.08 -10.77 11.26
C ARG A 49 -14.41 -9.40 11.09
N ILE A 50 -14.78 -8.65 10.04
CA ILE A 50 -14.23 -7.33 9.76
C ILE A 50 -14.58 -6.33 10.86
N LEU A 51 -15.82 -6.35 11.36
CA LEU A 51 -16.29 -5.48 12.44
C LEU A 51 -15.56 -5.75 13.74
N ALA A 52 -15.35 -7.02 14.09
CA ALA A 52 -14.66 -7.44 15.31
C ALA A 52 -13.13 -7.19 15.29
N SER A 53 -12.54 -7.08 14.09
CA SER A 53 -11.12 -6.79 13.94
C SER A 53 -10.74 -5.41 14.49
N LYS A 54 -9.51 -5.23 14.95
CA LYS A 54 -8.98 -3.91 15.39
C LYS A 54 -7.81 -3.41 14.56
N ASP A 55 -7.11 -4.33 13.89
CA ASP A 55 -5.93 -4.04 13.09
C ASP A 55 -6.01 -4.86 11.79
N VAL A 56 -5.64 -4.23 10.67
CA VAL A 56 -5.68 -4.89 9.36
C VAL A 56 -4.42 -5.73 9.19
N PRO A 57 -4.53 -7.05 8.91
CA PRO A 57 -3.38 -7.89 8.59
C PRO A 57 -2.61 -7.39 7.36
N ARG A 58 -1.38 -7.88 7.18
CA ARG A 58 -0.61 -7.60 5.97
C ARG A 58 -1.33 -8.19 4.75
N HIS A 59 -1.60 -7.35 3.75
CA HIS A 59 -2.32 -7.73 2.54
C HIS A 59 -1.70 -7.05 1.32
N LEU A 60 -2.01 -7.56 0.12
CA LEU A 60 -1.74 -6.83 -1.12
C LEU A 60 -2.78 -5.72 -1.26
N CYS A 61 -2.33 -4.50 -1.54
CA CYS A 61 -3.19 -3.33 -1.40
C CYS A 61 -4.44 -3.35 -2.28
N CYS A 62 -5.33 -2.44 -1.89
CA CYS A 62 -6.25 -1.68 -2.73
C CYS A 62 -7.59 -2.34 -3.07
N ARG A 63 -7.75 -3.65 -2.81
CA ARG A 63 -9.06 -4.32 -2.96
C ARG A 63 -9.40 -5.25 -1.79
N ASN A 64 -8.61 -5.23 -0.72
CA ASN A 64 -8.93 -5.99 0.47
C ASN A 64 -10.10 -5.28 1.22
N PRO A 65 -11.23 -5.96 1.48
CA PRO A 65 -12.41 -5.33 2.05
C PRO A 65 -12.19 -4.82 3.47
N GLU A 66 -11.47 -5.58 4.31
CA GLU A 66 -11.14 -5.15 5.68
C GLU A 66 -10.28 -3.88 5.68
N TRP A 67 -9.31 -3.80 4.77
CA TRP A 67 -8.48 -2.61 4.61
C TRP A 67 -9.30 -1.40 4.15
N LEU A 68 -10.17 -1.57 3.15
CA LEU A 68 -11.04 -0.51 2.64
C LEU A 68 -12.00 -0.04 3.75
N PHE A 69 -12.61 -0.97 4.48
CA PHE A 69 -13.47 -0.68 5.61
C PHE A 69 -12.75 0.18 6.66
N ARG A 70 -11.48 -0.09 6.95
CA ARG A 70 -10.70 0.63 7.97
C ARG A 70 -10.15 1.98 7.50
N ILE A 71 -9.76 2.12 6.24
CA ILE A 71 -9.18 3.38 5.73
C ILE A 71 -10.23 4.44 5.42
N TYR A 72 -11.48 4.05 5.17
CA TYR A 72 -12.61 4.96 4.92
C TYR A 72 -13.50 5.20 6.15
N GLN A 73 -13.05 4.79 7.34
CA GLN A 73 -13.70 5.17 8.60
C GLN A 73 -13.46 6.65 8.85
N ASP A 74 -14.47 7.32 9.40
CA ASP A 74 -14.27 8.63 9.96
C ASP A 74 -13.72 8.48 11.38
N THR A 75 -12.97 9.48 11.85
CA THR A 75 -12.41 9.48 13.20
C THR A 75 -12.58 10.85 13.82
N LEU A 76 -13.23 10.91 14.98
CA LEU A 76 -13.23 12.12 15.81
C LEU A 76 -11.84 12.26 16.46
N VAL A 77 -11.09 13.26 16.03
CA VAL A 77 -9.71 13.45 16.47
C VAL A 77 -9.67 14.08 17.86
N ASP A 78 -9.01 13.40 18.79
CA ASP A 78 -8.66 13.96 20.09
C ASP A 78 -7.52 14.97 19.92
N ILE A 79 -7.87 16.26 19.83
CA ILE A 79 -6.94 17.35 19.52
C ILE A 79 -5.74 17.41 20.49
N PRO A 80 -5.91 17.26 21.83
CA PRO A 80 -4.77 17.27 22.74
C PRO A 80 -3.74 16.17 22.44
N SER A 81 -4.16 14.91 22.30
CA SER A 81 -3.22 13.81 21.98
C SER A 81 -2.56 14.00 20.61
N PHE A 82 -3.29 14.54 19.63
CA PHE A 82 -2.73 14.85 18.32
C PHE A 82 -1.64 15.93 18.39
N LEU A 83 -1.88 17.01 19.14
CA LEU A 83 -0.91 18.08 19.33
C LEU A 83 0.35 17.62 20.09
N GLU A 84 0.24 16.68 21.01
CA GLU A 84 1.39 16.09 21.70
C GLU A 84 2.32 15.38 20.72
N ILE A 85 1.76 14.54 19.83
CA ILE A 85 2.51 13.84 18.79
C ILE A 85 3.17 14.83 17.82
N LEU A 86 2.48 15.91 17.44
CA LEU A 86 3.08 16.95 16.60
C LEU A 86 4.26 17.65 17.29
N LYS A 87 4.11 18.03 18.56
CA LYS A 87 5.19 18.67 19.34
C LYS A 87 6.40 17.76 19.48
N GLU A 88 6.19 16.46 19.71
CA GLU A 88 7.27 15.47 19.72
C GLU A 88 7.96 15.40 18.36
N GLY A 89 7.16 15.32 17.29
CA GLY A 89 7.63 15.28 15.91
C GLY A 89 8.46 16.48 15.47
N MET A 90 8.17 17.67 16.01
CA MET A 90 8.95 18.89 15.73
C MET A 90 10.28 18.93 16.48
N LYS A 91 10.40 18.23 17.62
CA LYS A 91 11.65 18.16 18.41
C LYS A 91 12.63 17.16 17.82
N THR A 92 12.13 16.10 17.18
CA THR A 92 12.95 15.08 16.56
C THR A 92 13.58 15.60 15.28
N LYS A 93 14.91 15.71 15.25
CA LYS A 93 15.64 15.96 13.99
C LYS A 93 15.33 14.83 13.01
N PRO A 94 15.10 15.12 11.71
CA PRO A 94 14.94 14.08 10.71
C PRO A 94 16.15 13.16 10.75
N SER A 95 15.94 11.94 11.26
CA SER A 95 16.97 10.92 11.31
C SER A 95 17.16 10.37 9.91
N PHE A 96 18.03 11.00 9.13
CA PHE A 96 18.52 10.52 7.84
C PHE A 96 19.40 9.26 7.95
N LYS A 97 19.37 8.55 9.09
CA LYS A 97 20.02 7.26 9.20
C LYS A 97 19.52 6.43 8.03
N LYS A 98 20.46 6.02 7.16
CA LYS A 98 20.27 5.07 6.06
C LYS A 98 19.63 3.83 6.67
N SER A 99 18.31 3.84 6.81
CA SER A 99 17.60 2.71 7.39
C SER A 99 17.88 1.57 6.43
N LYS A 100 18.38 0.46 6.98
CA LYS A 100 18.64 -0.76 6.22
C LYS A 100 17.35 -1.03 5.45
N LEU A 101 17.41 -0.85 4.12
CA LEU A 101 16.24 -0.80 3.26
C LEU A 101 15.34 -1.97 3.64
N ALA A 102 14.11 -1.68 4.08
CA ALA A 102 13.17 -2.70 4.52
C ALA A 102 13.15 -3.80 3.46
N SER A 103 13.60 -5.00 3.82
CA SER A 103 14.04 -6.05 2.92
C SER A 103 12.90 -6.74 2.16
N THR A 104 11.83 -6.03 1.81
CA THR A 104 10.64 -6.60 1.16
C THR A 104 9.77 -5.54 0.48
N VAL A 105 10.36 -4.55 -0.19
CA VAL A 105 9.59 -3.70 -1.11
C VAL A 105 9.54 -4.40 -2.46
N HIS A 106 8.35 -4.73 -2.94
CA HIS A 106 8.18 -5.29 -4.28
C HIS A 106 8.23 -4.17 -5.34
N PRO A 107 8.60 -4.47 -6.58
CA PRO A 107 8.43 -3.54 -7.69
C PRO A 107 6.98 -3.06 -7.77
N GLY A 108 6.80 -1.80 -8.13
CA GLY A 108 5.48 -1.25 -8.42
C GLY A 108 4.82 -2.00 -9.56
N ARG A 109 3.49 -1.90 -9.64
CA ARG A 109 2.70 -2.49 -10.72
C ARG A 109 3.27 -2.07 -12.08
N VAL A 110 3.49 -3.04 -12.95
CA VAL A 110 3.87 -2.84 -14.35
C VAL A 110 2.78 -2.03 -15.06
N ARG A 111 3.18 -0.99 -15.80
CA ARG A 111 2.29 -0.12 -16.57
C ARG A 111 2.63 -0.20 -18.05
N GLU A 112 1.62 0.05 -18.88
CA GLU A 112 1.74 0.08 -20.34
C GLU A 112 2.42 -1.19 -20.91
N PRO A 113 1.94 -2.40 -20.58
CA PRO A 113 2.50 -3.61 -21.17
C PRO A 113 2.24 -3.62 -22.68
N GLN A 114 3.31 -3.75 -23.45
CA GLN A 114 3.27 -3.93 -24.90
C GLN A 114 3.70 -5.35 -25.26
N CYS A 115 2.99 -5.92 -26.22
CA CYS A 115 3.23 -7.25 -26.74
C CYS A 115 3.34 -7.15 -28.26
N GLN A 116 4.47 -7.56 -28.80
CA GLN A 116 4.72 -7.57 -30.23
C GLN A 116 5.12 -8.97 -30.66
N THR A 117 4.42 -9.51 -31.66
CA THR A 117 4.75 -10.76 -32.31
C THR A 117 5.38 -10.47 -33.66
N SER A 118 6.47 -11.18 -33.97
CA SER A 118 7.06 -11.15 -35.31
C SER A 118 7.43 -12.56 -35.73
N VAL A 119 6.99 -12.96 -36.92
CA VAL A 119 7.41 -14.22 -37.55
C VAL A 119 8.63 -13.90 -38.40
N GLN A 120 9.79 -14.45 -38.01
CA GLN A 120 11.05 -14.17 -38.70
C GLN A 120 11.30 -15.15 -39.84
N THR A 121 10.89 -16.41 -39.66
CA THR A 121 10.94 -17.47 -40.68
C THR A 121 9.76 -18.43 -40.49
N THR A 122 9.58 -19.42 -41.37
CA THR A 122 8.56 -20.47 -41.22
C THR A 122 8.69 -21.27 -39.92
N ASN A 123 9.85 -21.26 -39.25
CA ASN A 123 10.13 -22.02 -38.03
C ASN A 123 10.47 -21.15 -36.80
N GLU A 124 10.48 -19.82 -36.92
CA GLU A 124 10.80 -18.92 -35.80
C GLU A 124 9.74 -17.84 -35.62
N ALA A 125 9.09 -17.89 -34.47
CA ALA A 125 8.24 -16.82 -33.95
C ALA A 125 8.93 -16.15 -32.76
N LYS A 126 8.97 -14.82 -32.77
CA LYS A 126 9.51 -14.01 -31.67
C LYS A 126 8.37 -13.26 -31.00
N LEU A 127 8.31 -13.36 -29.67
CA LEU A 127 7.45 -12.56 -28.81
C LEU A 127 8.31 -11.55 -28.05
N THR A 128 8.04 -10.26 -28.24
CA THR A 128 8.69 -9.18 -27.50
C THR A 128 7.67 -8.59 -26.53
N VAL A 129 7.96 -8.68 -25.24
CA VAL A 129 7.16 -8.08 -24.18
C VAL A 129 7.97 -6.94 -23.56
N SER A 130 7.36 -5.76 -23.46
CA SER A 130 7.99 -4.58 -22.86
C SER A 130 6.98 -3.80 -22.03
N TRP A 131 7.47 -2.95 -21.13
CA TRP A 131 6.63 -2.15 -20.25
C TRP A 131 7.38 -0.94 -19.71
N GLN A 132 6.64 0.01 -19.15
CA GLN A 132 7.21 1.15 -18.46
C GLN A 132 7.92 0.70 -17.16
N ILE A 133 9.17 1.13 -16.98
CA ILE A 133 9.98 0.80 -15.81
C ILE A 133 9.26 1.24 -14.52
N PRO A 134 9.06 0.35 -13.53
CA PRO A 134 8.44 0.72 -12.26
C PRO A 134 9.22 1.83 -11.53
N TRP A 135 8.51 2.86 -11.06
CA TRP A 135 9.10 4.06 -10.45
C TRP A 135 10.02 3.78 -9.25
N ASN A 136 9.72 2.72 -8.50
CA ASN A 136 10.46 2.36 -7.28
C ASN A 136 11.64 1.43 -7.54
N LEU A 137 11.88 1.01 -8.79
CA LEU A 137 12.93 0.04 -9.12
C LEU A 137 14.33 0.54 -8.72
N LYS A 138 14.58 1.85 -8.82
CA LYS A 138 15.83 2.50 -8.40
C LYS A 138 16.14 2.38 -6.90
N TYR A 139 15.12 2.09 -6.10
CA TYR A 139 15.28 1.86 -4.66
C TYR A 139 15.45 0.38 -4.33
N LEU A 140 15.26 -0.53 -5.30
CA LEU A 140 15.38 -1.97 -5.12
C LEU A 140 16.75 -2.45 -5.58
N LYS A 141 17.19 -3.58 -5.03
CA LYS A 141 18.33 -4.31 -5.60
C LYS A 141 17.85 -4.98 -6.89
N VAL A 142 18.08 -4.33 -8.03
CA VAL A 142 17.58 -4.76 -9.36
C VAL A 142 17.90 -6.22 -9.68
N ARG A 143 19.02 -6.77 -9.18
CA ARG A 143 19.42 -8.18 -9.37
C ARG A 143 18.49 -9.20 -8.70
N GLU A 144 17.68 -8.78 -7.73
CA GLU A 144 16.74 -9.64 -6.99
C GLU A 144 15.31 -9.54 -7.55
N VAL A 145 15.06 -8.63 -8.51
CA VAL A 145 13.74 -8.43 -9.10
C VAL A 145 13.49 -9.47 -10.20
N LYS A 146 12.43 -10.26 -10.03
CA LYS A 146 11.94 -11.21 -11.04
C LYS A 146 10.56 -10.77 -11.50
N TYR A 147 10.31 -10.89 -12.80
CA TYR A 147 9.00 -10.70 -13.40
C TYR A 147 8.49 -12.06 -13.87
N GLU A 148 7.22 -12.34 -13.61
CA GLU A 148 6.52 -13.51 -14.15
C GLU A 148 5.63 -13.05 -15.30
N VAL A 149 5.76 -13.71 -16.44
CA VAL A 149 4.95 -13.46 -17.64
C VAL A 149 4.13 -14.71 -17.90
N TRP A 150 2.81 -14.55 -17.84
CA TRP A 150 1.87 -15.63 -18.15
C TRP A 150 1.39 -15.43 -19.58
N ILE A 151 1.58 -16.45 -20.42
CA ILE A 151 1.11 -16.50 -21.80
C ILE A 151 -0.08 -17.45 -21.82
N GLN A 152 -1.23 -16.98 -22.31
CA GLN A 152 -2.45 -17.77 -22.45
C GLN A 152 -2.74 -18.02 -23.92
#